data_AF-A0AAX2DZW9-F1
#
_entry.id   AF-A0AAX2DZW9-F1
#
_cell.length_a   1.000
_cell.length_b   1.000
_cell.length_c   1.000
_cell.angle_alpha   90.00
_cell.angle_beta   90.00
_cell.angle_gamma   90.00
#
_symmetry.space_group_name_H-M   'P 1'
#
loop_
_entity.id
_entity.type
_entity.pdbx_description
1 polymer ?
#
loop_
_entity_poly.entity_id
_entity_poly.type
_entity_poly.pdbx_seq_one_letter_code
_entity_poly.pdbx_strand_id
1 'polypeptide(L)'
;MNILDLDHSLTAQEPVQRRLRSGQARRLDLLDLGPKLRLWSTERTYRHFTERLRQRPAHSGPQPEIFFVGSGDYHHLTPAFLADLQQPVSLIHFDNHPDWVRFAPRRHCGSWVNRALQLPHIQRIVTLGPCSDDLHNPQLRGGNLGALRHGKLQLFPWEHAPSKVWGRVGDGAGHQQQENHLHWLNLAGLDWPAFLDQLIASLPTQAIWITIDKDVLASADAATNWDQGGMRLSHLLQALRSLAAGKRILGIDICGEFAAPAFSNAFKRWEARSDQPPAERWSAADLLRNSTTNEALMALFEELFP
;
A
#
# COMPACT_ATOMS: atom_id res chain seq x y z
N MET A 1 6.92 -9.39 -14.21
CA MET A 1 6.84 -8.35 -13.15
C MET A 1 7.62 -7.11 -13.56
N ASN A 2 7.28 -5.94 -13.03
CA ASN A 2 7.98 -4.67 -13.26
C ASN A 2 8.66 -4.22 -11.96
N ILE A 3 9.96 -3.95 -11.99
CA ILE A 3 10.75 -3.44 -10.87
C ILE A 3 11.04 -1.97 -11.14
N LEU A 4 10.39 -1.07 -10.39
CA LEU A 4 10.64 0.36 -10.46
C LEU A 4 11.82 0.70 -9.56
N ASP A 5 12.99 0.89 -10.16
CA ASP A 5 14.20 1.17 -9.40
C ASP A 5 14.29 2.67 -9.11
N LEU A 6 13.81 3.06 -7.92
CA LEU A 6 13.77 4.43 -7.43
C LEU A 6 14.87 4.74 -6.40
N ASP A 7 15.40 3.72 -5.74
CA ASP A 7 16.31 3.87 -4.58
C ASP A 7 17.25 2.67 -4.37
N HIS A 8 17.37 1.76 -5.34
CA HIS A 8 18.13 0.51 -5.28
C HIS A 8 17.71 -0.54 -4.25
N SER A 9 16.74 -0.24 -3.38
CA SER A 9 16.36 -1.14 -2.27
C SER A 9 15.92 -2.52 -2.76
N LEU A 10 15.20 -2.57 -3.89
CA LEU A 10 14.78 -3.81 -4.54
C LEU A 10 15.91 -4.45 -5.35
N THR A 11 16.60 -3.69 -6.20
CA THR A 11 17.62 -4.25 -7.11
C THR A 11 18.86 -4.78 -6.39
N ALA A 12 19.06 -4.41 -5.13
CA ALA A 12 20.09 -4.98 -4.28
C ALA A 12 19.78 -6.40 -3.78
N GLN A 13 18.53 -6.87 -3.92
CA GLN A 13 18.07 -8.16 -3.38
C GLN A 13 18.23 -9.29 -4.38
N GLU A 14 18.76 -10.43 -3.94
CA GLU A 14 19.03 -11.58 -4.81
C GLU A 14 17.76 -12.15 -5.51
N PRO A 15 16.60 -12.30 -4.84
CA PRO A 15 15.32 -12.65 -5.47
C PRO A 15 14.96 -11.81 -6.70
N VAL A 16 15.17 -10.50 -6.59
CA VAL A 16 14.85 -9.52 -7.63
C VAL A 16 15.85 -9.67 -8.77
N GLN A 17 17.15 -9.71 -8.44
CA GLN A 17 18.20 -9.86 -9.45
C GLN A 17 18.07 -11.15 -10.25
N ARG A 18 17.72 -12.27 -9.60
CA ARG A 18 17.49 -13.54 -10.29
C ARG A 18 16.39 -13.44 -11.34
N ARG A 19 15.27 -12.80 -11.01
CA ARG A 19 14.13 -12.60 -11.93
C ARG A 19 14.42 -11.58 -13.03
N LEU A 20 15.25 -10.59 -12.76
CA LEU A 20 15.77 -9.68 -13.78
C LEU A 20 16.67 -10.42 -14.77
N ARG A 21 17.57 -11.29 -14.30
CA ARG A 21 18.48 -12.08 -15.15
C ARG A 21 17.74 -13.13 -15.98
N SER A 22 16.69 -13.76 -15.43
CA SER A 22 15.88 -14.75 -16.14
C SER A 22 14.86 -14.14 -17.12
N GLY A 23 14.63 -12.83 -17.07
CA GLY A 23 13.61 -12.14 -17.87
C GLY A 23 12.18 -12.24 -17.32
N GLN A 24 11.97 -12.88 -16.17
CA GLN A 24 10.68 -12.91 -15.46
C GLN A 24 10.28 -11.54 -14.90
N ALA A 25 11.28 -10.67 -14.67
CA ALA A 25 11.09 -9.29 -14.28
C ALA A 25 11.80 -8.32 -15.23
N ARG A 26 11.27 -7.10 -15.34
CA ARG A 26 11.87 -6.00 -16.11
C ARG A 26 12.16 -4.84 -15.17
N ARG A 27 13.35 -4.26 -15.27
CA ARG A 27 13.73 -3.05 -14.52
C ARG A 27 13.31 -1.81 -15.30
N LEU A 28 12.64 -0.89 -14.62
CA LEU A 28 12.44 0.48 -15.07
C LEU A 28 13.33 1.39 -14.21
N ASP A 29 14.37 1.96 -14.80
CA ASP A 29 15.30 2.84 -14.10
C ASP A 29 14.66 4.23 -13.87
N LEU A 30 14.48 4.60 -12.60
CA LEU A 30 13.86 5.86 -12.17
C LEU A 30 14.67 6.55 -11.07
N LEU A 31 15.96 6.22 -10.95
CA LEU A 31 16.82 6.71 -9.86
C LEU A 31 16.97 8.23 -9.86
N ASP A 32 16.92 8.85 -11.04
CA ASP A 32 16.95 10.32 -11.21
C ASP A 32 15.69 11.03 -10.69
N LEU A 33 14.58 10.29 -10.59
CA LEU A 33 13.30 10.74 -10.06
C LEU A 33 13.11 10.36 -8.58
N GLY A 34 13.72 9.27 -8.10
CA GLY A 34 13.57 8.76 -6.73
C GLY A 34 13.60 9.85 -5.65
N PRO A 35 14.72 10.59 -5.46
CA PRO A 35 14.80 11.64 -4.44
C PRO A 35 13.77 12.78 -4.58
N LYS A 36 13.22 12.97 -5.79
CA LYS A 36 12.19 13.98 -6.10
C LYS A 36 10.77 13.44 -5.88
N LEU A 37 10.56 12.13 -5.97
CA LEU A 37 9.29 11.46 -5.73
C LEU A 37 9.12 11.04 -4.27
N ARG A 38 10.20 10.88 -3.50
CA ARG A 38 10.17 10.36 -2.13
C ARG A 38 9.30 11.23 -1.19
N LEU A 39 8.42 10.61 -0.40
CA LEU A 39 7.38 11.19 0.46
C LEU A 39 6.28 11.90 -0.30
N TRP A 40 6.67 12.87 -1.13
CA TRP A 40 5.77 13.65 -1.95
C TRP A 40 6.40 14.13 -3.24
N SER A 41 5.58 14.59 -4.17
CA SER A 41 6.01 15.02 -5.49
C SER A 41 5.35 16.31 -5.95
N THR A 42 6.06 17.08 -6.78
CA THR A 42 5.43 18.14 -7.55
C THR A 42 4.66 17.55 -8.73
N GLU A 43 3.65 18.24 -9.23
CA GLU A 43 2.91 17.76 -10.41
C GLU A 43 3.82 17.60 -11.65
N ARG A 44 4.85 18.45 -11.79
CA ARG A 44 5.83 18.31 -12.88
C ARG A 44 6.61 16.99 -12.77
N THR A 45 7.19 16.70 -11.61
CA THR A 45 7.93 15.45 -11.38
C THR A 45 7.01 14.24 -11.55
N TYR A 46 5.77 14.32 -11.04
CA TYR A 46 4.78 13.26 -11.19
C TYR A 46 4.43 13.00 -12.66
N ARG A 47 4.29 14.04 -13.50
CA ARG A 47 4.07 13.88 -14.94
C ARG A 47 5.23 13.17 -15.62
N HIS A 48 6.47 13.59 -15.34
CA HIS A 48 7.66 12.91 -15.87
C HIS A 48 7.67 11.43 -15.47
N PHE A 49 7.31 11.11 -14.22
CA PHE A 49 7.14 9.73 -13.78
C PHE A 49 6.09 8.98 -14.61
N THR A 50 4.90 9.55 -14.81
CA THR A 50 3.85 8.90 -15.61
C THR A 50 4.24 8.73 -17.08
N GLU A 51 4.99 9.66 -17.65
CA GLU A 51 5.52 9.54 -19.02
C GLU A 51 6.52 8.38 -19.12
N ARG A 52 7.46 8.28 -18.17
CA ARG A 52 8.42 7.17 -18.08
C ARG A 52 7.70 5.83 -17.87
N LEU A 53 6.67 5.82 -17.03
CA LEU A 53 5.83 4.64 -16.81
C LEU A 53 5.15 4.19 -18.10
N ARG A 54 4.63 5.10 -18.93
CA ARG A 54 3.97 4.75 -20.21
C ARG A 54 4.91 4.31 -21.32
N GLN A 55 6.21 4.59 -21.22
CA GLN A 55 7.22 4.14 -22.19
C GLN A 55 7.52 2.64 -22.08
N ARG A 56 7.11 1.99 -20.98
CA ARG A 56 7.22 0.54 -20.85
C ARG A 56 6.30 -0.16 -21.86
N PRO A 57 6.60 -1.40 -22.26
CA PRO A 57 5.67 -2.19 -23.06
C PRO A 57 4.30 -2.26 -22.41
N ALA A 58 3.25 -1.97 -23.19
CA ALA A 58 1.88 -2.07 -22.70
C ALA A 58 1.58 -3.50 -22.24
N HIS A 59 0.92 -3.62 -21.09
CA HIS A 59 0.46 -4.91 -20.61
C HIS A 59 -0.82 -5.29 -21.35
N SER A 60 -0.80 -6.40 -22.08
CA SER A 60 -1.92 -6.86 -22.91
C SER A 60 -2.36 -8.29 -22.60
N GLY A 61 -1.78 -8.91 -21.55
CA GLY A 61 -2.08 -10.27 -21.15
C GLY A 61 -3.27 -10.35 -20.18
N PRO A 62 -3.86 -11.56 -19.99
CA PRO A 62 -4.94 -11.77 -19.03
C PRO A 62 -4.47 -11.73 -17.57
N GLN A 63 -3.16 -11.90 -17.33
CA GLN A 63 -2.54 -11.85 -16.01
C GLN A 63 -2.56 -10.43 -15.43
N PRO A 64 -2.46 -10.25 -14.11
CA PRO A 64 -2.33 -8.92 -13.53
C PRO A 64 -0.98 -8.27 -13.89
N GLU A 65 -0.98 -6.95 -14.00
CA GLU A 65 0.28 -6.20 -14.07
C GLU A 65 0.85 -5.98 -12.66
N ILE A 66 2.07 -6.49 -12.41
CA ILE A 66 2.68 -6.48 -11.06
C ILE A 66 3.85 -5.51 -11.01
N PHE A 67 3.83 -4.61 -10.03
CA PHE A 67 4.84 -3.58 -9.80
C PHE A 67 5.46 -3.75 -8.41
N PHE A 68 6.78 -3.87 -8.35
CA PHE A 68 7.53 -3.64 -7.13
C PHE A 68 8.11 -2.23 -7.16
N VAL A 69 7.82 -1.49 -6.11
CA VAL A 69 8.20 -0.10 -5.85
C VAL A 69 9.01 -0.12 -4.56
N GLY A 70 10.08 0.68 -4.45
CA GLY A 70 11.03 0.59 -3.33
C GLY A 70 10.44 0.95 -1.96
N SER A 71 10.95 2.02 -1.35
CA SER A 71 10.44 2.51 -0.07
C SER A 71 8.92 2.79 -0.08
N GLY A 72 8.26 2.62 1.08
CA GLY A 72 6.86 3.04 1.31
C GLY A 72 6.62 4.53 1.06
N ASP A 73 7.69 5.34 1.07
CA ASP A 73 7.69 6.75 0.67
C ASP A 73 7.16 7.00 -0.76
N TYR A 74 7.07 5.96 -1.58
CA TYR A 74 6.59 6.01 -2.95
C TYR A 74 5.17 5.48 -3.12
N HIS A 75 4.46 5.13 -2.05
CA HIS A 75 3.10 4.57 -2.16
C HIS A 75 2.11 5.53 -2.83
N HIS A 76 2.36 6.84 -2.75
CA HIS A 76 1.57 7.85 -3.50
C HIS A 76 1.68 7.76 -5.03
N LEU A 77 2.50 6.86 -5.57
CA LEU A 77 2.54 6.53 -7.00
C LEU A 77 1.41 5.59 -7.43
N THR A 78 0.74 4.88 -6.50
CA THR A 78 -0.37 3.97 -6.79
C THR A 78 -1.47 4.57 -7.68
N PRO A 79 -1.93 5.83 -7.47
CA PRO A 79 -2.86 6.48 -8.38
C PRO A 79 -2.40 6.59 -9.85
N ALA A 80 -1.10 6.49 -10.16
CA ALA A 80 -0.60 6.44 -11.53
C ALA A 80 -0.89 5.09 -12.19
N PHE A 81 -0.79 3.99 -11.44
CA PHE A 81 -1.09 2.65 -11.94
C PHE A 81 -2.59 2.45 -12.16
N LEU A 82 -3.40 3.13 -11.35
CA LEU A 82 -4.87 3.11 -11.41
C LEU A 82 -5.46 4.06 -12.47
N ALA A 83 -4.68 4.98 -13.03
CA ALA A 83 -5.19 6.09 -13.84
C ALA A 83 -5.83 5.63 -15.16
N ASP A 84 -5.27 4.59 -15.77
CA ASP A 84 -5.66 4.10 -17.10
C ASP A 84 -6.55 2.85 -17.04
N LEU A 85 -7.14 2.56 -15.86
CA LEU A 85 -8.13 1.50 -15.71
C LEU A 85 -9.32 1.73 -16.65
N GLN A 86 -9.79 0.66 -17.31
CA GLN A 86 -10.86 0.72 -18.31
C GLN A 86 -12.23 0.26 -17.77
N GLN A 87 -12.30 -0.14 -16.49
CA GLN A 87 -13.50 -0.69 -15.88
C GLN A 87 -13.54 -0.41 -14.38
N PRO A 88 -14.72 -0.40 -13.75
CA PRO A 88 -14.85 -0.25 -12.31
C PRO A 88 -14.09 -1.34 -11.52
N VAL A 89 -13.39 -0.93 -10.46
CA VAL A 89 -12.64 -1.82 -9.56
C VAL A 89 -12.86 -1.47 -8.09
N SER A 90 -12.59 -2.44 -7.23
CA SER A 90 -12.36 -2.23 -5.81
C SER A 90 -10.85 -2.28 -5.57
N LEU A 91 -10.33 -1.36 -4.77
CA LEU A 91 -8.93 -1.33 -4.38
C LEU A 91 -8.78 -1.99 -3.01
N ILE A 92 -7.97 -3.04 -2.93
CA ILE A 92 -7.60 -3.69 -1.68
C ILE A 92 -6.25 -3.14 -1.28
N HIS A 93 -6.20 -2.49 -0.12
CA HIS A 93 -5.08 -1.74 0.38
C HIS A 93 -4.57 -2.41 1.66
N PHE A 94 -3.38 -3.02 1.61
CA PHE A 94 -2.71 -3.56 2.78
C PHE A 94 -1.66 -2.57 3.24
N ASP A 95 -1.83 -2.00 4.43
CA ASP A 95 -0.98 -0.92 4.94
C ASP A 95 -1.17 -0.78 6.46
N ASN A 96 -0.12 -0.42 7.19
CA ASN A 96 -0.21 -0.02 8.60
C ASN A 96 -0.86 1.37 8.76
N HIS A 97 -0.78 2.20 7.73
CA HIS A 97 -1.29 3.54 7.65
C HIS A 97 -2.57 3.60 6.79
N PRO A 98 -3.55 4.44 7.17
CA PRO A 98 -4.76 4.63 6.37
C PRO A 98 -4.54 5.53 5.14
N ASP A 99 -3.43 6.26 5.05
CA ASP A 99 -3.05 7.17 3.95
C ASP A 99 -4.15 8.14 3.49
N TRP A 100 -5.00 8.51 4.44
CA TRP A 100 -6.26 9.23 4.24
C TRP A 100 -6.21 10.71 4.60
N VAL A 101 -5.02 11.27 4.88
CA VAL A 101 -4.87 12.66 5.33
C VAL A 101 -5.35 13.61 4.23
N ARG A 102 -6.30 14.49 4.56
CA ARG A 102 -6.95 15.38 3.56
C ARG A 102 -6.20 16.66 3.24
N PHE A 103 -5.30 17.10 4.12
CA PHE A 103 -4.64 18.41 4.03
C PHE A 103 -3.17 18.35 3.60
N ALA A 104 -2.66 17.16 3.31
CA ALA A 104 -1.33 17.01 2.75
C ALA A 104 -1.28 17.47 1.27
N PRO A 105 -0.08 17.71 0.71
CA PRO A 105 0.09 17.97 -0.71
C PRO A 105 -0.55 16.88 -1.58
N ARG A 106 -1.05 17.25 -2.77
CA ARG A 106 -1.80 16.35 -3.66
C ARG A 106 -1.10 15.02 -4.00
N ARG A 107 0.24 14.99 -4.00
CA ARG A 107 1.06 13.81 -4.30
C ARG A 107 1.91 13.52 -3.08
N HIS A 108 1.32 12.97 -2.04
CA HIS A 108 1.98 12.71 -0.75
C HIS A 108 1.56 11.34 -0.23
N CYS A 109 2.50 10.57 0.33
CA CYS A 109 2.28 9.22 0.87
C CYS A 109 1.06 9.19 1.80
N GLY A 110 1.07 9.92 2.91
CA GLY A 110 -0.08 9.96 3.84
C GLY A 110 -1.45 10.44 3.31
N SER A 111 -1.61 10.80 2.03
CA SER A 111 -2.87 11.33 1.48
C SER A 111 -3.37 10.69 0.19
N TRP A 112 -2.61 9.76 -0.39
CA TRP A 112 -2.85 9.31 -1.76
C TRP A 112 -4.18 8.57 -1.90
N VAL A 113 -4.71 7.96 -0.84
CA VAL A 113 -6.03 7.30 -0.83
C VAL A 113 -7.13 8.29 -1.24
N ASN A 114 -7.04 9.56 -0.82
CA ASN A 114 -7.98 10.60 -1.24
C ASN A 114 -7.91 10.88 -2.74
N ARG A 115 -6.73 10.73 -3.34
CA ARG A 115 -6.57 10.87 -4.79
C ARG A 115 -7.13 9.66 -5.52
N ALA A 116 -6.94 8.45 -5.00
CA ALA A 116 -7.52 7.23 -5.56
C ALA A 116 -9.06 7.26 -5.51
N LEU A 117 -9.67 7.73 -4.41
CA LEU A 117 -11.12 7.89 -4.28
C LEU A 117 -11.77 8.83 -5.31
N GLN A 118 -10.98 9.69 -5.95
CA GLN A 118 -11.44 10.61 -7.00
C GLN A 118 -11.35 10.00 -8.41
N LEU A 119 -10.74 8.83 -8.57
CA LEU A 119 -10.64 8.17 -9.87
C LEU A 119 -12.01 7.57 -10.24
N PRO A 120 -12.49 7.76 -11.48
CA PRO A 120 -13.86 7.39 -11.89
C PRO A 120 -14.14 5.89 -11.79
N HIS A 121 -13.09 5.07 -11.92
CA HIS A 121 -13.21 3.62 -11.88
C HIS A 121 -13.04 3.03 -10.48
N ILE A 122 -12.67 3.81 -9.46
CA ILE A 122 -12.55 3.31 -8.09
C ILE A 122 -13.92 3.37 -7.40
N GLN A 123 -14.51 2.19 -7.15
CA GLN A 123 -15.83 2.07 -6.52
C GLN A 123 -15.74 2.02 -5.00
N ARG A 124 -14.72 1.34 -4.49
CA ARG A 124 -14.47 1.17 -3.06
C ARG A 124 -12.98 0.98 -2.81
N ILE A 125 -12.49 1.53 -1.72
CA ILE A 125 -11.18 1.21 -1.15
C ILE A 125 -11.41 0.49 0.17
N VAL A 126 -10.79 -0.67 0.34
CA VAL A 126 -10.78 -1.45 1.58
C VAL A 126 -9.35 -1.47 2.09
N THR A 127 -9.09 -0.85 3.24
CA THR A 127 -7.79 -0.89 3.91
C THR A 127 -7.79 -1.95 4.99
N LEU A 128 -6.80 -2.82 4.96
CA LEU A 128 -6.62 -3.96 5.84
C LEU A 128 -5.27 -3.84 6.55
N GLY A 129 -5.29 -3.89 7.87
CA GLY A 129 -4.08 -3.98 8.66
C GLY A 129 -3.62 -2.78 9.50
N PRO A 130 -4.22 -1.57 9.46
CA PRO A 130 -3.70 -0.47 10.25
C PRO A 130 -3.54 -0.79 11.74
N CYS A 131 -2.38 -0.43 12.31
CA CYS A 131 -2.14 -0.34 13.75
C CYS A 131 -1.71 1.07 14.17
N SER A 132 -1.43 1.95 13.20
CA SER A 132 -0.84 3.27 13.42
C SER A 132 -1.72 4.22 14.25
N ASP A 133 -1.05 5.14 14.95
CA ASP A 133 -1.67 6.22 15.74
C ASP A 133 -2.44 7.25 14.89
N ASP A 134 -2.42 7.12 13.57
CA ASP A 134 -3.23 7.90 12.64
C ASP A 134 -4.73 7.65 12.85
N LEU A 135 -5.09 6.49 13.39
CA LEU A 135 -6.45 6.19 13.75
C LEU A 135 -6.87 6.80 15.09
N HIS A 136 -5.97 7.12 16.02
CA HIS A 136 -6.33 7.53 17.39
C HIS A 136 -7.34 8.71 17.43
N ASN A 137 -7.12 9.73 16.60
CA ASN A 137 -8.06 10.83 16.41
C ASN A 137 -8.18 11.20 14.93
N PRO A 138 -9.10 10.55 14.18
CA PRO A 138 -9.18 10.70 12.73
C PRO A 138 -9.40 12.15 12.30
N GLN A 139 -10.15 12.96 13.04
CA GLN A 139 -10.40 14.36 12.66
C GLN A 139 -9.15 15.23 12.79
N LEU A 140 -8.39 15.08 13.87
CA LEU A 140 -7.13 15.81 14.04
C LEU A 140 -6.05 15.33 13.07
N ARG A 141 -6.07 14.03 12.74
CA ARG A 141 -5.18 13.41 11.75
C ARG A 141 -5.63 13.64 10.31
N GLY A 142 -6.77 14.30 10.10
CA GLY A 142 -7.26 14.65 8.76
C GLY A 142 -7.87 13.51 7.97
N GLY A 143 -8.28 12.45 8.65
CA GLY A 143 -8.94 11.29 8.07
C GLY A 143 -10.22 11.66 7.32
N ASN A 144 -10.45 10.93 6.23
CA ASN A 144 -11.60 11.15 5.37
C ASN A 144 -12.86 10.45 5.91
N LEU A 145 -13.39 10.98 7.02
CA LEU A 145 -14.60 10.45 7.66
C LEU A 145 -15.85 10.52 6.76
N GLY A 146 -15.85 11.42 5.77
CA GLY A 146 -16.89 11.45 4.74
C GLY A 146 -16.87 10.18 3.90
N ALA A 147 -15.69 9.77 3.40
CA ALA A 147 -15.56 8.52 2.64
C ALA A 147 -15.87 7.28 3.51
N LEU A 148 -15.46 7.31 4.78
CA LEU A 148 -15.76 6.27 5.76
C LEU A 148 -17.27 6.11 5.97
N ARG A 149 -17.98 7.22 6.25
CA ARG A 149 -19.43 7.25 6.46
C ARG A 149 -20.24 6.76 5.26
N HIS A 150 -19.79 7.04 4.04
CA HIS A 150 -20.50 6.59 2.83
C HIS A 150 -20.07 5.18 2.39
N GLY A 151 -19.17 4.50 3.13
CA GLY A 151 -18.67 3.17 2.78
C GLY A 151 -17.81 3.12 1.51
N LYS A 152 -17.36 4.29 1.01
CA LYS A 152 -16.41 4.37 -0.11
C LYS A 152 -14.99 4.01 0.33
N LEU A 153 -14.67 4.31 1.58
CA LEU A 153 -13.49 3.82 2.28
C LEU A 153 -13.96 2.92 3.42
N GLN A 154 -13.42 1.72 3.51
CA GLN A 154 -13.63 0.82 4.64
C GLN A 154 -12.26 0.54 5.26
N LEU A 155 -12.17 0.59 6.59
CA LEU A 155 -10.95 0.30 7.33
C LEU A 155 -11.20 -0.89 8.24
N PHE A 156 -10.28 -1.84 8.20
CA PHE A 156 -10.22 -2.98 9.10
C PHE A 156 -8.81 -3.02 9.71
N PRO A 157 -8.61 -2.35 10.85
CA PRO A 157 -7.35 -2.34 11.56
C PRO A 157 -6.91 -3.76 11.91
N TRP A 158 -5.60 -4.04 11.91
CA TRP A 158 -5.12 -5.32 12.44
C TRP A 158 -5.43 -5.37 13.93
N GLU A 159 -4.97 -4.35 14.66
CA GLU A 159 -5.29 -4.14 16.06
C GLU A 159 -5.18 -2.65 16.40
N HIS A 160 -6.26 -2.04 16.84
CA HIS A 160 -6.28 -0.65 17.29
C HIS A 160 -7.40 -0.42 18.31
N ALA A 161 -7.13 0.43 19.31
CA ALA A 161 -8.13 0.84 20.29
C ALA A 161 -9.26 1.68 19.64
N PRO A 162 -10.40 1.89 20.30
CA PRO A 162 -11.44 2.75 19.74
C PRO A 162 -10.93 4.17 19.47
N SER A 163 -11.31 4.72 18.32
CA SER A 163 -10.88 6.06 17.89
C SER A 163 -11.84 7.13 18.38
N LYS A 164 -11.31 8.22 18.95
CA LYS A 164 -12.16 9.34 19.38
C LYS A 164 -12.61 10.17 18.19
N VAL A 165 -13.91 10.43 18.11
CA VAL A 165 -14.53 11.25 17.06
C VAL A 165 -15.51 12.27 17.64
N TRP A 166 -15.69 13.37 16.93
CA TRP A 166 -16.71 14.38 17.22
C TRP A 166 -17.84 14.31 16.20
N GLY A 167 -19.06 14.26 16.70
CA GLY A 167 -20.26 14.19 15.88
C GLY A 167 -20.52 12.79 15.32
N ARG A 168 -21.51 12.69 14.44
CA ARG A 168 -21.97 11.41 13.90
C ARG A 168 -21.22 11.04 12.62
N VAL A 169 -20.43 9.97 12.70
CA VAL A 169 -19.86 9.25 11.56
C VAL A 169 -20.84 8.15 11.11
N GLY A 170 -21.39 7.39 12.05
CA GLY A 170 -22.26 6.24 11.82
C GLY A 170 -21.50 4.91 11.81
N ASP A 171 -22.25 3.82 11.66
CA ASP A 171 -21.68 2.48 11.54
C ASP A 171 -21.24 2.19 10.10
N GLY A 172 -20.24 1.33 9.97
CA GLY A 172 -19.75 0.85 8.68
C GLY A 172 -19.28 -0.59 8.75
N ALA A 173 -18.83 -1.13 7.63
CA ALA A 173 -18.43 -2.55 7.56
C ALA A 173 -17.30 -2.92 8.54
N GLY A 174 -16.38 -1.99 8.82
CA GLY A 174 -15.23 -2.21 9.70
C GLY A 174 -15.29 -1.47 11.04
N HIS A 175 -16.41 -0.84 11.38
CA HIS A 175 -16.54 -0.14 12.68
C HIS A 175 -17.99 0.06 13.11
N GLN A 176 -18.19 0.20 14.41
CA GLN A 176 -19.43 0.67 15.01
C GLN A 176 -19.17 1.95 15.80
N GLN A 177 -20.05 2.94 15.69
CA GLN A 177 -19.95 4.14 16.50
C GLN A 177 -20.74 3.97 17.80
N GLN A 178 -20.03 4.02 18.93
CA GLN A 178 -20.62 4.06 20.27
C GLN A 178 -20.25 5.40 20.91
N GLU A 179 -21.26 6.22 21.18
CA GLU A 179 -21.07 7.61 21.65
C GLU A 179 -20.09 8.39 20.74
N ASN A 180 -18.97 8.84 21.31
CA ASN A 180 -17.91 9.60 20.64
C ASN A 180 -16.71 8.73 20.25
N HIS A 181 -16.90 7.41 20.13
CA HIS A 181 -15.84 6.48 19.76
C HIS A 181 -16.24 5.60 18.57
N LEU A 182 -15.30 5.38 17.65
CA LEU A 182 -15.40 4.33 16.63
C LEU A 182 -14.73 3.08 17.16
N HIS A 183 -15.51 2.03 17.40
CA HIS A 183 -15.04 0.72 17.77
C HIS A 183 -14.76 -0.08 16.50
N TRP A 184 -13.49 -0.37 16.25
CA TRP A 184 -13.05 -1.06 15.05
C TRP A 184 -13.27 -2.55 15.12
N LEU A 185 -13.57 -3.15 13.97
CA LEU A 185 -13.48 -4.59 13.78
C LEU A 185 -12.00 -4.96 13.57
N ASN A 186 -11.33 -5.31 14.67
CA ASN A 186 -9.91 -5.66 14.69
C ASN A 186 -9.66 -7.07 14.11
N LEU A 187 -8.82 -7.18 13.09
CA LEU A 187 -8.58 -8.42 12.35
C LEU A 187 -7.80 -9.47 13.14
N ALA A 188 -6.92 -9.06 14.06
CA ALA A 188 -6.06 -9.96 14.82
C ALA A 188 -6.84 -11.00 15.66
N GLY A 189 -8.08 -10.67 16.04
CA GLY A 189 -8.95 -11.53 16.84
C GLY A 189 -9.99 -12.32 16.04
N LEU A 190 -10.01 -12.22 14.71
CA LEU A 190 -11.02 -12.87 13.88
C LEU A 190 -10.58 -14.22 13.34
N ASP A 191 -11.57 -15.04 12.96
CA ASP A 191 -11.35 -16.14 12.04
C ASP A 191 -11.01 -15.57 10.66
N TRP A 192 -9.72 -15.60 10.32
CA TRP A 192 -9.19 -14.97 9.12
C TRP A 192 -9.79 -15.51 7.81
N PRO A 193 -9.84 -16.84 7.56
CA PRO A 193 -10.57 -17.40 6.41
C PRO A 193 -12.02 -16.90 6.32
N ALA A 194 -12.79 -16.98 7.41
CA ALA A 194 -14.20 -16.59 7.38
C ALA A 194 -14.38 -15.09 7.10
N PHE A 195 -13.50 -14.25 7.64
CA PHE A 195 -13.47 -12.82 7.33
C PHE A 195 -13.18 -12.57 5.84
N LEU A 196 -12.18 -13.25 5.27
CA LEU A 196 -11.83 -13.08 3.86
C LEU A 196 -12.98 -13.45 2.93
N ASP A 197 -13.70 -14.54 3.22
CA ASP A 197 -14.88 -14.94 2.44
C ASP A 197 -15.97 -13.87 2.47
N GLN A 198 -16.26 -13.32 3.65
CA GLN A 198 -17.23 -12.23 3.82
C GLN A 198 -16.78 -10.95 3.10
N LEU A 199 -15.50 -10.59 3.23
CA LEU A 199 -14.94 -9.43 2.56
C LEU A 199 -15.10 -9.58 1.04
N ILE A 200 -14.63 -10.69 0.46
CA ILE A 200 -14.69 -10.97 -0.98
C ILE A 200 -16.12 -10.93 -1.49
N ALA A 201 -17.07 -11.53 -0.78
CA ALA A 201 -18.48 -11.51 -1.12
C ALA A 201 -19.08 -10.09 -1.09
N SER A 202 -18.60 -9.22 -0.19
CA SER A 202 -19.10 -7.85 -0.03
C SER A 202 -18.58 -6.84 -1.07
N LEU A 203 -17.51 -7.17 -1.80
CA LEU A 203 -16.89 -6.26 -2.77
C LEU A 203 -17.85 -5.95 -3.93
N PRO A 204 -18.04 -4.66 -4.30
CA PRO A 204 -19.02 -4.24 -5.29
C PRO A 204 -18.61 -4.57 -6.73
N THR A 205 -17.37 -5.04 -6.94
CA THR A 205 -16.82 -5.34 -8.26
C THR A 205 -16.25 -6.75 -8.31
N GLN A 206 -16.25 -7.31 -9.51
CA GLN A 206 -15.55 -8.57 -9.81
C GLN A 206 -14.06 -8.33 -10.06
N ALA A 207 -13.71 -7.17 -10.62
CA ALA A 207 -12.34 -6.76 -10.84
C ALA A 207 -11.80 -6.02 -9.62
N ILE A 208 -10.56 -6.32 -9.23
CA ILE A 208 -9.87 -5.67 -8.12
C ILE A 208 -8.46 -5.23 -8.52
N TRP A 209 -7.95 -4.25 -7.79
CA TRP A 209 -6.53 -3.91 -7.74
C TRP A 209 -6.04 -4.13 -6.31
N ILE A 210 -4.82 -4.63 -6.14
CA ILE A 210 -4.23 -4.86 -4.82
C ILE A 210 -3.00 -3.95 -4.68
N THR A 211 -2.91 -3.22 -3.59
CA THR A 211 -1.73 -2.41 -3.25
C THR A 211 -1.27 -2.78 -1.85
N ILE A 212 0.04 -2.97 -1.70
CA ILE A 212 0.65 -3.52 -0.48
C ILE A 212 1.79 -2.59 -0.08
N ASP A 213 1.65 -1.88 1.03
CA ASP A 213 2.81 -1.45 1.79
C ASP A 213 3.19 -2.56 2.77
N LYS A 214 4.46 -3.00 2.74
CA LYS A 214 4.96 -4.03 3.65
C LYS A 214 5.05 -3.56 5.10
N ASP A 215 4.86 -2.28 5.39
CA ASP A 215 4.78 -1.81 6.76
C ASP A 215 3.59 -2.39 7.52
N VAL A 216 2.54 -2.86 6.82
CA VAL A 216 1.41 -3.63 7.38
C VAL A 216 1.88 -4.86 8.15
N LEU A 217 3.04 -5.40 7.77
CA LEU A 217 3.57 -6.62 8.33
C LEU A 217 4.16 -6.39 9.72
N ALA A 218 4.21 -7.45 10.52
CA ALA A 218 4.96 -7.45 11.77
C ALA A 218 6.45 -7.25 11.51
N SER A 219 7.15 -6.66 12.48
CA SER A 219 8.62 -6.47 12.43
C SER A 219 9.43 -7.76 12.25
N ALA A 220 8.83 -8.91 12.57
CA ALA A 220 9.41 -10.23 12.33
C ALA A 220 9.31 -10.71 10.87
N ASP A 221 8.56 -10.03 10.01
CA ASP A 221 8.42 -10.35 8.58
C ASP A 221 8.92 -9.23 7.64
N ALA A 222 9.00 -7.98 8.09
CA ALA A 222 9.54 -6.88 7.29
C ALA A 222 10.34 -5.87 8.14
N ALA A 223 11.07 -5.00 7.44
CA ALA A 223 11.71 -3.81 7.96
C ALA A 223 11.50 -2.68 6.95
N THR A 224 10.74 -1.64 7.32
CA THR A 224 10.40 -0.57 6.39
C THR A 224 11.03 0.76 6.81
N ASN A 225 10.87 1.81 5.99
CA ASN A 225 11.22 3.16 6.43
C ASN A 225 10.24 3.74 7.46
N TRP A 226 9.08 3.10 7.67
CA TRP A 226 8.01 3.53 8.56
C TRP A 226 7.92 2.61 9.79
N ASP A 227 7.05 2.94 10.73
CA ASP A 227 6.71 2.01 11.81
C ASP A 227 5.92 0.80 11.28
N GLN A 228 5.91 -0.28 12.06
CA GLN A 228 5.38 -1.57 11.63
C GLN A 228 4.00 -1.83 12.22
N GLY A 229 3.14 -2.44 11.42
CA GLY A 229 1.90 -3.08 11.83
C GLY A 229 2.13 -4.43 12.50
N GLY A 230 1.05 -5.21 12.59
CA GLY A 230 1.04 -6.50 13.30
C GLY A 230 0.76 -7.73 12.43
N MET A 231 0.40 -7.56 11.16
CA MET A 231 -0.02 -8.67 10.31
C MET A 231 1.15 -9.60 10.01
N ARG A 232 0.98 -10.93 10.15
CA ARG A 232 2.03 -11.87 9.72
C ARG A 232 1.99 -12.06 8.21
N LEU A 233 3.14 -12.31 7.59
CA LEU A 233 3.27 -12.61 6.16
C LEU A 233 2.35 -13.76 5.75
N SER A 234 2.16 -14.78 6.59
CA SER A 234 1.23 -15.88 6.33
C SER A 234 -0.22 -15.41 6.09
N HIS A 235 -0.69 -14.43 6.85
CA HIS A 235 -2.05 -13.87 6.68
C HIS A 235 -2.17 -13.10 5.37
N LEU A 236 -1.15 -12.30 5.02
CA LEU A 236 -1.09 -11.60 3.74
C LEU A 236 -1.11 -12.59 2.56
N LEU A 237 -0.25 -13.61 2.58
CA LEU A 237 -0.19 -14.63 1.53
C LEU A 237 -1.52 -15.39 1.40
N GLN A 238 -2.18 -15.71 2.52
CA GLN A 238 -3.52 -16.33 2.50
C GLN A 238 -4.57 -15.41 1.88
N ALA A 239 -4.57 -14.12 2.24
CA ALA A 239 -5.50 -13.16 1.65
C ALA A 239 -5.30 -13.00 0.14
N LEU A 240 -4.04 -12.93 -0.32
CA LEU A 240 -3.73 -12.86 -1.75
C LEU A 240 -4.25 -14.08 -2.52
N ARG A 241 -4.12 -15.29 -1.94
CA ARG A 241 -4.68 -16.52 -2.52
C ARG A 241 -6.21 -16.48 -2.59
N SER A 242 -6.89 -16.13 -1.50
CA SER A 242 -8.36 -16.04 -1.47
C SER A 242 -8.88 -14.99 -2.44
N LEU A 243 -8.24 -13.82 -2.51
CA LEU A 243 -8.57 -12.76 -3.45
C LEU A 243 -8.38 -13.21 -4.91
N ALA A 244 -7.28 -13.88 -5.24
CA ALA A 244 -7.03 -14.40 -6.58
C ALA A 244 -8.01 -15.52 -6.97
N ALA A 245 -8.48 -16.32 -6.02
CA ALA A 245 -9.49 -17.35 -6.25
C ALA A 245 -10.90 -16.75 -6.47
N GLY A 246 -11.24 -15.67 -5.76
CA GLY A 246 -12.59 -15.10 -5.76
C GLY A 246 -12.80 -13.88 -6.66
N LYS A 247 -11.74 -13.24 -7.16
CA LYS A 247 -11.80 -11.98 -7.92
C LYS A 247 -10.80 -11.97 -9.07
N ARG A 248 -11.10 -11.17 -10.09
CA ARG A 248 -10.16 -10.91 -11.19
C ARG A 248 -9.22 -9.77 -10.80
N ILE A 249 -7.97 -10.09 -10.53
CA ILE A 249 -6.93 -9.10 -10.20
C ILE A 249 -6.42 -8.47 -11.49
N LEU A 250 -6.51 -7.14 -11.60
CA LEU A 250 -6.01 -6.40 -12.77
C LEU A 250 -4.55 -5.98 -12.63
N GLY A 251 -4.13 -5.74 -11.40
CA GLY A 251 -2.78 -5.35 -11.09
C GLY A 251 -2.50 -5.39 -9.60
N ILE A 252 -1.21 -5.44 -9.29
CA ILE A 252 -0.68 -5.46 -7.94
C ILE A 252 0.48 -4.48 -7.88
N ASP A 253 0.49 -3.57 -6.90
CA ASP A 253 1.69 -2.81 -6.55
C ASP A 253 2.14 -3.08 -5.12
N ILE A 254 3.46 -3.16 -4.92
CA ILE A 254 4.09 -3.48 -3.64
C ILE A 254 5.15 -2.44 -3.34
N CYS A 255 5.14 -1.86 -2.14
CA CYS A 255 6.17 -0.99 -1.58
C CYS A 255 6.53 -1.40 -0.14
N GLY A 256 7.22 -0.53 0.59
CA GLY A 256 7.61 -0.78 1.98
C GLY A 256 8.98 -1.43 2.13
N GLU A 257 9.93 -1.18 1.21
CA GLU A 257 11.34 -1.49 1.50
C GLU A 257 11.91 -0.52 2.55
N PHE A 258 12.89 -0.99 3.32
CA PHE A 258 13.85 -0.07 3.91
C PHE A 258 14.86 0.36 2.85
N ALA A 259 14.91 1.66 2.56
CA ALA A 259 15.90 2.28 1.70
C ALA A 259 16.63 3.40 2.42
N ALA A 260 17.95 3.46 2.26
CA ALA A 260 18.75 4.56 2.79
C ALA A 260 18.17 5.91 2.28
N PRO A 261 17.86 6.86 3.20
CA PRO A 261 17.19 8.09 2.82
C PRO A 261 18.00 8.97 1.87
N ALA A 262 17.47 9.20 0.67
CA ALA A 262 17.98 10.16 -0.30
C ALA A 262 16.86 11.15 -0.66
N PHE A 263 17.05 12.42 -0.31
CA PHE A 263 16.02 13.46 -0.46
C PHE A 263 16.52 14.65 -1.29
N SER A 264 15.68 15.12 -2.21
CA SER A 264 16.00 16.25 -3.09
C SER A 264 16.07 17.62 -2.40
N ASN A 265 15.51 17.78 -1.21
CA ASN A 265 15.52 19.05 -0.48
C ASN A 265 15.49 18.87 1.05
N ALA A 266 15.72 19.96 1.78
CA ALA A 266 15.79 19.96 3.25
C ALA A 266 14.44 19.75 3.94
N PHE A 267 13.33 20.19 3.33
CA PHE A 267 11.99 20.05 3.90
C PHE A 267 11.61 18.56 4.00
N LYS A 268 11.83 17.79 2.94
CA LYS A 268 11.65 16.33 2.95
C LYS A 268 12.49 15.63 4.01
N ARG A 269 13.73 16.08 4.22
CA ARG A 269 14.60 15.53 5.27
C ARG A 269 14.06 15.80 6.67
N TRP A 270 13.47 16.97 6.89
CA TRP A 270 12.88 17.32 8.17
C TRP A 270 11.61 16.51 8.43
N GLU A 271 10.74 16.40 7.44
CA GLU A 271 9.52 15.61 7.49
C GLU A 271 9.81 14.13 7.78
N ALA A 272 10.73 13.52 7.03
CA ALA A 272 11.18 12.15 7.30
C ALA A 272 11.68 11.98 8.75
N ARG A 273 12.44 12.93 9.29
CA ARG A 273 12.94 12.85 10.68
C ARG A 273 11.84 12.98 11.73
N SER A 274 10.72 13.61 11.39
CA SER A 274 9.56 13.73 12.28
C SER A 274 8.77 12.44 12.32
N ASP A 275 8.56 11.84 11.15
CA ASP A 275 7.54 10.81 10.97
C ASP A 275 8.12 9.39 10.90
N GLN A 276 9.41 9.25 10.58
CA GLN A 276 10.07 7.95 10.42
C GLN A 276 10.96 7.59 11.61
N PRO A 277 11.08 6.29 11.95
CA PRO A 277 12.08 5.82 12.88
C PRO A 277 13.52 6.15 12.42
N PRO A 278 14.49 6.29 13.35
CA PRO A 278 15.89 6.54 13.02
C PRO A 278 16.48 5.47 12.09
N ALA A 279 17.31 5.88 11.14
CA ALA A 279 17.88 4.98 10.14
C ALA A 279 18.86 3.95 10.76
N GLU A 280 19.51 4.29 11.88
CA GLU A 280 20.42 3.38 12.61
C GLU A 280 19.71 2.17 13.23
N ARG A 281 18.37 2.15 13.19
CA ARG A 281 17.55 1.03 13.66
C ARG A 281 17.78 -0.25 12.86
N TRP A 282 18.23 -0.17 11.61
CA TRP A 282 18.20 -1.28 10.66
C TRP A 282 19.57 -1.93 10.41
N SER A 283 19.56 -3.25 10.28
CA SER A 283 20.72 -4.12 10.14
C SER A 283 20.72 -4.89 8.81
N ALA A 284 21.83 -5.55 8.50
CA ALA A 284 21.89 -6.47 7.35
C ALA A 284 20.88 -7.63 7.47
N ALA A 285 20.55 -8.07 8.70
CA ALA A 285 19.53 -9.10 8.92
C ALA A 285 18.12 -8.60 8.58
N ASP A 286 17.85 -7.32 8.80
CA ASP A 286 16.58 -6.68 8.43
C ASP A 286 16.42 -6.59 6.91
N LEU A 287 17.49 -6.22 6.20
CA LEU A 287 17.51 -6.23 4.73
C LEU A 287 17.33 -7.63 4.15
N LEU A 288 17.95 -8.65 4.77
CA LEU A 288 17.74 -10.04 4.37
C LEU A 288 16.29 -10.48 4.59
N ARG A 289 15.67 -10.06 5.70
CA ARG A 289 14.26 -10.35 5.97
C ARG A 289 13.34 -9.78 4.89
N ASN A 290 13.56 -8.54 4.46
CA ASN A 290 12.84 -7.96 3.33
C ASN A 290 13.00 -8.77 2.05
N SER A 291 14.23 -9.22 1.78
CA SER A 291 14.54 -10.10 0.64
C SER A 291 13.78 -11.42 0.73
N THR A 292 13.70 -12.06 1.89
CA THR A 292 12.93 -13.29 2.09
C THR A 292 11.44 -13.07 1.87
N THR A 293 10.89 -11.95 2.35
CA THR A 293 9.48 -11.60 2.14
C THR A 293 9.17 -11.34 0.67
N ASN A 294 10.05 -10.64 -0.05
CA ASN A 294 9.89 -10.42 -1.48
C ASN A 294 10.01 -11.73 -2.27
N GLU A 295 10.89 -12.65 -1.88
CA GLU A 295 10.92 -13.99 -2.49
C GLU A 295 9.58 -14.70 -2.35
N ALA A 296 8.99 -14.69 -1.14
CA ALA A 296 7.71 -15.35 -0.89
C ALA A 296 6.56 -14.74 -1.70
N LEU A 297 6.50 -13.40 -1.78
CA LEU A 297 5.50 -12.69 -2.58
C LEU A 297 5.68 -12.99 -4.08
N MET A 298 6.91 -12.91 -4.59
CA MET A 298 7.18 -13.18 -6.00
C MET A 298 6.88 -14.64 -6.38
N ALA A 299 7.28 -15.60 -5.54
CA ALA A 299 6.97 -17.00 -5.76
C ALA A 299 5.45 -17.26 -5.75
N LEU A 300 4.71 -16.62 -4.84
CA LEU A 300 3.25 -16.68 -4.83
C LEU A 300 2.65 -16.12 -6.13
N PHE A 301 3.13 -14.98 -6.60
CA PHE A 301 2.62 -14.39 -7.85
C PHE A 301 2.92 -15.25 -9.07
N GLU A 302 4.09 -15.89 -9.11
CA GLU A 302 4.46 -16.85 -10.17
C GLU A 302 3.57 -18.10 -10.13
N GLU A 303 3.17 -18.55 -8.94
CA GLU A 303 2.24 -19.66 -8.77
C GLU A 303 0.81 -19.30 -9.20
N LEU A 304 0.32 -18.13 -8.79
CA LEU A 304 -1.05 -17.69 -9.08
C LEU A 304 -1.25 -17.23 -10.54
N PHE A 305 -0.19 -16.72 -11.17
CA PHE A 305 -0.24 -16.07 -12.48
C PHE A 305 0.86 -16.60 -13.42
N PRO A 306 0.81 -17.89 -13.81
CA PRO A 306 1.80 -18.49 -14.71
C PRO A 306 1.75 -17.91 -16.13
#